data_AF-V2ZD99-F1
#
_entry.id   AF-V2ZD99-F1
#
_cell.length_a   1.000
_cell.length_b   1.000
_cell.length_c   1.000
_cell.angle_alpha   90.00
_cell.angle_beta   90.00
_cell.angle_gamma   90.00
#
_symmetry.space_group_name_H-M   'P 1'
#
loop_
_entity.id
_entity.type
_entity.pdbx_description
1 polymer ?
#
loop_
_entity_poly.entity_id
_entity_poly.type
_entity_poly.pdbx_seq_one_letter_code
_entity_poly.pdbx_strand_id
1 'polypeptide(L)'
;MSEKKYIRFINSDYETLFHIPDGGRIRITYPDREPAERVCRFIDEYHTAVGNCHYHICEFAERMEQIGAKYEPLDYIREPEFYPKYYLAASENGPGPAYHIIDTRQEYGFAFAPKGAARGQKYCIFRRRVDESGHYRVSCVVQWSDNLKDIAPQDWGFDMKKIKAVTQKPKKRTGPRR
;
A
#
# COMPACT_ATOMS: atom_id res chain seq x y z
N MET A 1 -0.89 23.41 -4.43
CA MET A 1 -0.44 22.01 -4.29
C MET A 1 -1.43 21.17 -5.08
N SER A 2 -0.99 20.41 -6.08
CA SER A 2 -1.89 19.51 -6.81
C SER A 2 -2.45 18.46 -5.84
N GLU A 3 -3.77 18.31 -5.79
CA GLU A 3 -4.39 17.20 -5.07
C GLU A 3 -3.80 15.89 -5.58
N LYS A 4 -3.31 15.06 -4.65
CA LYS A 4 -2.76 13.75 -4.99
C LYS A 4 -3.93 12.85 -5.37
N LYS A 5 -3.98 12.45 -6.65
CA LYS A 5 -5.03 11.61 -7.20
C LYS A 5 -4.61 10.14 -7.11
N TYR A 6 -5.41 9.35 -6.40
CA TYR A 6 -5.18 7.92 -6.20
C TYR A 6 -6.31 7.12 -6.82
N ILE A 7 -5.97 6.07 -7.55
CA ILE A 7 -6.93 5.19 -8.20
C ILE A 7 -7.19 4.02 -7.26
N ARG A 8 -8.46 3.81 -6.92
CA ARG A 8 -8.92 2.70 -6.09
C ARG A 8 -9.34 1.52 -6.96
N PHE A 9 -8.91 0.32 -6.60
CA PHE A 9 -9.38 -0.94 -7.20
C PHE A 9 -10.11 -1.78 -6.16
N ILE A 10 -11.23 -2.39 -6.57
CA ILE A 10 -12.18 -3.11 -5.71
C ILE A 10 -12.55 -4.48 -6.29
N ASN A 11 -12.98 -5.42 -5.47
CA ASN A 11 -13.71 -6.61 -5.97
C ASN A 11 -15.17 -6.26 -6.28
N SER A 12 -15.94 -7.21 -6.83
CA SER A 12 -17.37 -7.02 -7.11
C SER A 12 -18.20 -6.79 -5.84
N ASP A 13 -17.76 -7.33 -4.69
CA ASP A 13 -18.34 -7.08 -3.36
C ASP A 13 -18.04 -5.68 -2.80
N TYR A 14 -17.42 -4.79 -3.59
CA TYR A 14 -17.10 -3.40 -3.25
C TYR A 14 -15.98 -3.23 -2.19
N GLU A 15 -15.30 -4.32 -1.83
CA GLU A 15 -14.16 -4.31 -0.94
C GLU A 15 -12.93 -3.76 -1.66
N THR A 16 -12.16 -2.92 -0.96
CA THR A 16 -10.94 -2.36 -1.52
C THR A 16 -9.83 -3.39 -1.56
N LEU A 17 -9.31 -3.66 -2.76
CA LEU A 17 -8.14 -4.53 -2.93
C LEU A 17 -6.84 -3.74 -2.74
N PHE A 18 -6.69 -2.63 -3.47
CA PHE A 18 -5.50 -1.78 -3.40
C PHE A 18 -5.72 -0.41 -4.01
N HIS A 19 -4.76 0.48 -3.81
CA HIS A 19 -4.69 1.78 -4.46
C HIS A 19 -3.36 1.97 -5.19
N ILE A 20 -3.39 2.71 -6.30
CA ILE A 20 -2.19 3.11 -7.05
C ILE A 20 -2.19 4.63 -7.29
N PRO A 21 -1.02 5.26 -7.47
CA PRO A 21 -0.96 6.66 -7.88
C PRO A 21 -1.50 6.84 -9.30
N ASP A 22 -2.00 8.04 -9.63
CA ASP A 22 -2.31 8.41 -11.02
C ASP A 22 -1.10 8.16 -11.96
N GLY A 23 -1.35 7.52 -13.10
CA GLY A 23 -0.32 7.04 -14.02
C GLY A 23 0.38 5.73 -13.59
N GLY A 24 -0.02 5.12 -12.47
CA GLY A 24 0.47 3.83 -12.01
C GLY A 24 0.02 2.66 -12.90
N ARG A 25 0.69 1.52 -12.77
CA ARG A 25 0.38 0.32 -13.56
C ARG A 25 -0.17 -0.81 -12.70
N ILE A 26 -1.03 -1.60 -13.34
CA ILE A 26 -1.49 -2.90 -12.86
C ILE A 26 -1.04 -3.99 -13.83
N ARG A 27 -0.88 -5.21 -13.31
CA ARG A 27 -0.80 -6.43 -14.11
C ARG A 27 -2.13 -7.15 -14.02
N ILE A 28 -2.68 -7.55 -15.15
CA ILE A 28 -3.88 -8.36 -15.26
C ILE A 28 -3.45 -9.74 -15.77
N THR A 29 -3.71 -10.77 -14.98
CA THR A 29 -3.45 -12.17 -15.30
C THR A 29 -4.77 -12.81 -15.70
N TYR A 30 -4.87 -13.23 -16.97
CA TYR A 30 -6.04 -13.89 -17.51
C TYR A 30 -5.88 -15.42 -17.40
N PRO A 31 -6.98 -16.18 -17.32
CA PRO A 31 -6.90 -17.65 -17.30
C PRO A 31 -6.56 -18.24 -18.68
N ASP A 32 -6.85 -17.53 -19.76
CA ASP A 32 -6.85 -18.01 -21.14
C ASP A 32 -5.79 -17.33 -22.04
N ARG A 33 -5.07 -16.33 -21.51
CA ARG A 33 -4.06 -15.57 -22.28
C ARG A 33 -2.94 -15.03 -21.40
N GLU A 34 -1.88 -14.58 -22.07
CA GLU A 34 -0.72 -13.98 -21.42
C GLU A 34 -1.11 -12.76 -20.54
N PRO A 35 -0.43 -12.57 -19.39
CA PRO A 35 -0.64 -11.42 -18.55
C PRO A 35 -0.38 -10.10 -19.28
N ALA A 36 -1.23 -9.10 -19.04
CA ALA A 36 -1.11 -7.78 -19.63
C ALA A 36 -0.82 -6.72 -18.56
N GLU A 37 0.12 -5.82 -18.83
CA GLU A 37 0.36 -4.64 -18.00
C GLU A 37 -0.39 -3.43 -18.58
N ARG A 38 -1.10 -2.70 -17.72
CA ARG A 38 -1.91 -1.54 -18.13
C ARG A 38 -1.57 -0.33 -17.26
N VAL A 39 -1.26 0.79 -17.92
CA VAL A 39 -1.18 2.10 -17.27
C VAL A 39 -2.59 2.56 -16.96
N CYS A 40 -2.79 3.07 -15.75
CA CYS A 40 -4.08 3.56 -15.29
C CYS A 40 -4.03 5.07 -15.07
N ARG A 41 -5.13 5.77 -15.39
CA ARG A 41 -5.25 7.21 -15.16
C ARG A 41 -6.49 7.53 -14.34
N PHE A 42 -6.33 8.40 -13.36
CA PHE A 42 -7.41 8.89 -12.54
C PHE A 42 -8.31 9.81 -13.35
N ILE A 43 -9.62 9.60 -13.26
CA ILE A 43 -10.64 10.48 -13.84
C ILE A 43 -11.38 11.14 -12.69
N ASP A 44 -12.03 10.32 -11.86
CA ASP A 44 -12.70 10.71 -10.62
C ASP A 44 -12.71 9.53 -9.62
N GLU A 45 -13.48 9.62 -8.54
CA GLU A 45 -13.54 8.62 -7.46
C GLU A 45 -14.08 7.26 -7.91
N TYR A 46 -14.88 7.22 -8.97
CA TYR A 46 -15.56 6.02 -9.47
C TYR A 46 -15.14 5.62 -10.88
N HIS A 47 -14.44 6.50 -11.60
CA HIS A 47 -13.99 6.26 -12.96
C HIS A 47 -12.47 6.26 -13.08
N THR A 48 -11.96 5.29 -13.85
CA THR A 48 -10.54 5.16 -14.17
C THR A 48 -10.36 4.75 -15.61
N ALA A 49 -9.31 5.24 -16.25
CA ALA A 49 -8.87 4.72 -17.53
C ALA A 49 -7.86 3.59 -17.30
N VAL A 50 -8.12 2.40 -17.83
CA VAL A 50 -7.20 1.26 -17.80
C VAL A 50 -6.72 0.98 -19.22
N GLY A 51 -5.47 1.34 -19.51
CA GLY A 51 -4.95 1.38 -20.87
C GLY A 51 -5.66 2.45 -21.70
N ASN A 52 -6.42 2.01 -22.71
CA ASN A 52 -7.16 2.88 -23.62
C ASN A 52 -8.68 2.87 -23.35
N CYS A 53 -9.14 2.13 -22.34
CA CYS A 53 -10.55 1.97 -22.02
C CYS A 53 -10.88 2.71 -20.72
N HIS A 54 -12.06 3.33 -20.66
CA HIS A 54 -12.59 3.99 -19.48
C HIS A 54 -13.57 3.03 -18.80
N TYR A 55 -13.52 2.94 -17.48
CA TYR A 55 -14.38 2.04 -16.70
C TYR A 55 -14.89 2.74 -15.45
N HIS A 56 -16.12 2.39 -15.06
CA HIS A 56 -16.52 2.50 -13.67
C HIS A 56 -15.79 1.42 -12.84
N ILE A 57 -15.41 1.70 -11.60
CA ILE A 57 -14.64 0.75 -10.77
C ILE A 57 -15.37 -0.58 -10.56
N CYS A 58 -16.70 -0.55 -10.40
CA CYS A 58 -17.54 -1.77 -10.32
C CYS A 58 -17.56 -2.54 -11.63
N GLU A 59 -17.74 -1.84 -12.77
CA GLU A 59 -17.76 -2.48 -14.10
C GLU A 59 -16.44 -3.21 -14.37
N PHE A 60 -15.31 -2.56 -14.03
CA PHE A 60 -14.00 -3.19 -14.17
C PHE A 60 -13.88 -4.44 -13.29
N ALA A 61 -14.29 -4.35 -12.02
CA ALA A 61 -14.24 -5.47 -11.08
C ALA A 61 -15.09 -6.66 -11.55
N GLU A 62 -16.37 -6.42 -11.84
CA GLU A 62 -17.31 -7.43 -12.32
C GLU A 62 -16.80 -8.09 -13.61
N ARG A 63 -16.31 -7.29 -14.55
CA ARG A 63 -15.78 -7.82 -15.81
C ARG A 63 -14.56 -8.72 -15.60
N MET A 64 -13.64 -8.33 -14.71
CA MET A 64 -12.45 -9.14 -14.42
C MET A 64 -12.83 -10.45 -13.74
N GLU A 65 -13.78 -10.43 -12.81
CA GLU A 65 -14.25 -11.64 -12.15
C GLU A 65 -15.04 -12.57 -13.07
N GLN A 66 -15.90 -12.02 -13.94
CA GLN A 66 -16.65 -12.81 -14.94
C GLN A 66 -15.75 -13.61 -15.87
N ILE A 67 -14.59 -13.04 -16.25
CA ILE A 67 -13.62 -13.71 -17.11
C ILE A 67 -12.56 -14.48 -16.31
N GLY A 68 -12.67 -14.54 -14.98
CA GLY A 68 -11.70 -15.21 -14.10
C GLY A 68 -10.31 -14.56 -14.06
N ALA A 69 -10.20 -13.29 -14.47
CA ALA A 69 -8.95 -12.55 -14.44
C ALA A 69 -8.65 -12.02 -13.03
N LYS A 70 -7.37 -12.04 -12.67
CA LYS A 70 -6.85 -11.43 -11.44
C LYS A 70 -6.02 -10.23 -11.80
N TYR A 71 -5.96 -9.24 -10.93
CA TYR A 71 -5.12 -8.08 -11.16
C TYR A 71 -4.39 -7.62 -9.89
N GLU A 72 -3.16 -7.14 -10.06
CA GLU A 72 -2.26 -6.76 -8.98
C GLU A 72 -1.55 -5.42 -9.28
N PRO A 73 -1.23 -4.61 -8.26
CA PRO A 73 -0.51 -3.37 -8.45
C PRO A 73 0.97 -3.62 -8.77
N LEU A 74 1.47 -2.96 -9.82
CA LEU A 74 2.90 -2.91 -10.15
C LEU A 74 3.57 -1.66 -9.59
N ASP A 75 2.81 -0.58 -9.47
CA ASP A 75 3.26 0.68 -8.88
C ASP A 75 2.45 0.95 -7.60
N TYR A 76 3.12 1.44 -6.56
CA TYR A 76 2.55 1.66 -5.24
C TYR A 76 2.63 3.13 -4.84
N ILE A 77 1.71 3.57 -3.99
CA ILE A 77 1.69 4.91 -3.43
C ILE A 77 2.93 5.10 -2.56
N ARG A 78 3.69 6.15 -2.83
CA ARG A 78 4.98 6.43 -2.18
C ARG A 78 4.83 7.36 -1.00
N GLU A 79 3.75 8.13 -1.00
CA GLU A 79 3.50 9.17 -0.02
C GLU A 79 3.05 8.54 1.30
N PRO A 80 3.84 8.68 2.38
CA PRO A 80 3.44 8.15 3.68
C PRO A 80 2.10 8.70 4.14
N GLU A 81 1.76 9.94 3.77
CA GLU A 81 0.52 10.61 4.19
C GLU A 81 -0.76 9.93 3.72
N PHE A 82 -0.70 9.08 2.68
CA PHE A 82 -1.82 8.27 2.23
C PHE A 82 -2.16 7.16 3.22
N TYR A 83 -1.15 6.61 3.90
CA TYR A 83 -1.30 5.46 4.78
C TYR A 83 -1.84 5.86 6.15
N PRO A 84 -2.68 5.01 6.79
CA PRO A 84 -3.19 5.25 8.12
C PRO A 84 -2.07 5.56 9.12
N LYS A 85 -2.23 6.64 9.86
CA LYS A 85 -1.29 7.06 10.90
C LYS A 85 -1.69 6.45 12.24
N TYR A 86 -0.71 5.90 12.94
CA TYR A 86 -0.86 5.37 14.28
C TYR A 86 0.21 5.95 15.20
N TYR A 87 -0.19 6.39 16.38
CA TYR A 87 0.74 6.85 17.41
C TYR A 87 1.01 5.69 18.36
N LEU A 88 2.17 5.07 18.20
CA LEU A 88 2.67 4.11 19.18
C LEU A 88 3.07 4.93 20.41
N ALA A 89 2.41 4.70 21.55
CA ALA A 89 2.76 5.36 22.81
C ALA A 89 4.19 4.96 23.19
N ALA A 90 5.16 5.82 22.86
CA ALA A 90 6.58 5.50 22.98
C ALA A 90 7.24 6.08 24.23
N SER A 91 6.54 6.84 25.08
CA SER A 91 7.12 7.41 26.31
C SER A 91 6.05 8.06 27.21
N GLU A 92 6.34 8.15 28.50
CA GLU A 92 5.61 8.93 29.52
C GLU A 92 5.55 10.45 29.21
N ASN A 93 6.33 10.96 28.25
CA ASN A 93 6.51 12.39 27.97
C ASN A 93 5.78 12.94 26.73
N GLY A 94 4.74 12.26 26.23
CA GLY A 94 3.85 12.79 25.19
C GLY A 94 3.56 11.81 24.05
N PRO A 95 2.80 12.23 23.03
CA PRO A 95 2.50 11.36 21.89
C PRO A 95 3.79 11.06 21.13
N GLY A 96 4.10 9.77 20.97
CA GLY A 96 5.25 9.29 20.20
C GLY A 96 5.18 9.70 18.72
N PRO A 97 6.17 9.33 17.90
CA PRO A 97 6.18 9.67 16.48
C PRO A 97 5.00 9.02 15.74
N ALA A 98 4.57 9.65 14.64
CA ALA A 98 3.54 9.10 13.78
C ALA A 98 4.09 7.95 12.93
N TYR A 99 3.57 6.74 13.13
CA TYR A 99 3.86 5.57 12.32
C TYR A 99 2.80 5.41 11.23
N HIS A 100 3.25 5.21 10.01
CA HIS A 100 2.38 4.96 8.86
C HIS A 100 2.27 3.45 8.63
N ILE A 101 1.05 2.93 8.65
CA ILE A 101 0.78 1.49 8.45
C ILE A 101 0.83 1.19 6.96
N ILE A 102 1.92 0.55 6.51
CA ILE A 102 2.19 0.33 5.09
C ILE A 102 1.52 -0.94 4.60
N ASP A 103 1.61 -2.02 5.36
CA ASP A 103 1.00 -3.29 4.99
C ASP A 103 0.44 -4.02 6.21
N THR A 104 -0.62 -4.78 6.00
CA THR A 104 -1.28 -5.56 7.05
C THR A 104 -1.63 -6.95 6.51
N ARG A 105 -1.26 -7.99 7.26
CA ARG A 105 -1.46 -9.39 6.88
C ARG A 105 -1.95 -10.17 8.09
N GLN A 106 -3.15 -10.75 7.99
CA GLN A 106 -3.76 -11.54 9.07
C GLN A 106 -3.72 -10.77 10.41
N GLU A 107 -3.01 -11.31 11.41
CA GLU A 107 -2.84 -10.76 12.75
C GLU A 107 -1.69 -9.75 12.88
N TYR A 108 -0.93 -9.46 11.82
CA TYR A 108 0.23 -8.59 11.90
C TYR A 108 0.14 -7.40 10.94
N GLY A 109 0.90 -6.35 11.26
CA GLY A 109 1.07 -5.19 10.41
C GLY A 109 2.49 -4.66 10.47
N PHE A 110 2.88 -3.99 9.40
CA PHE A 110 4.16 -3.32 9.26
C PHE A 110 3.94 -1.80 9.22
N ALA A 111 4.64 -1.08 10.09
CA ALA A 111 4.60 0.38 10.12
C ALA A 111 5.99 1.01 9.97
N PHE A 112 5.98 2.24 9.47
CA PHE A 112 7.18 3.03 9.24
C PHE A 112 7.01 4.45 9.79
N ALA A 113 7.97 4.89 10.60
CA ALA A 113 8.06 6.29 11.05
C ALA A 113 9.12 7.04 10.22
N PRO A 114 8.73 8.00 9.36
CA PRO A 114 9.67 8.74 8.53
C PRO A 114 10.51 9.76 9.32
N LYS A 115 9.99 10.27 10.44
CA LYS A 115 10.64 11.28 11.30
C LYS A 115 10.26 11.08 12.76
N GLY A 116 11.15 11.47 13.67
CA GLY A 116 10.88 11.50 15.11
C GLY A 116 11.00 10.15 15.84
N ALA A 117 11.33 9.06 15.13
CA ALA A 117 11.62 7.77 15.75
C ALA A 117 12.95 7.81 16.51
N ALA A 118 12.95 7.23 17.72
CA ALA A 118 14.19 6.98 18.45
C ALA A 118 15.05 5.95 17.70
N ARG A 119 16.35 5.91 18.02
CA ARG A 119 17.26 4.91 17.45
C ARG A 119 16.75 3.50 17.77
N GLY A 120 16.66 2.68 16.74
CA GLY A 120 16.12 1.33 16.76
C GLY A 120 14.63 1.24 16.45
N GLN A 121 13.90 2.35 16.33
CA GLN A 121 12.43 2.35 16.25
C GLN A 121 11.88 2.83 14.90
N LYS A 122 12.69 2.95 13.85
CA LYS A 122 12.23 3.45 12.55
C LYS A 122 11.13 2.60 11.91
N TYR A 123 11.25 1.28 12.02
CA TYR A 123 10.31 0.29 11.52
C TYR A 123 9.77 -0.52 12.68
N CYS A 124 8.51 -0.93 12.58
CA CYS A 124 7.92 -1.85 13.54
C CYS A 124 7.02 -2.88 12.89
N ILE A 125 7.05 -4.09 13.45
CA ILE A 125 6.04 -5.11 13.23
C ILE A 125 5.17 -5.14 14.47
N PHE A 126 3.86 -5.03 14.28
CA PHE A 126 2.90 -5.00 15.37
C PHE A 126 1.83 -6.06 15.17
N ARG A 127 1.29 -6.56 16.28
CA ARG A 127 0.12 -7.43 16.27
C ARG A 127 -1.15 -6.60 16.22
N ARG A 128 -2.12 -7.06 15.46
CA ARG A 128 -3.46 -6.50 15.32
C ARG A 128 -4.44 -7.37 16.10
N ARG A 129 -5.40 -6.73 16.75
CA ARG A 129 -6.56 -7.41 17.34
C ARG A 129 -7.82 -6.72 16.86
N VAL A 130 -8.86 -7.51 16.68
CA VAL A 130 -10.21 -7.01 16.44
C VAL A 130 -10.77 -6.59 17.80
N ASP A 131 -11.25 -5.36 17.90
CA ASP A 131 -11.97 -4.91 19.08
C ASP A 131 -13.42 -5.42 19.09
N GLU A 132 -14.15 -5.17 20.18
CA GLU A 132 -15.56 -5.58 20.32
C GLU A 132 -16.48 -4.95 19.26
N SER A 133 -16.02 -3.88 18.59
CA SER A 133 -16.73 -3.19 17.51
C SER A 133 -16.37 -3.73 16.12
N GLY A 134 -15.53 -4.77 16.02
CA GLY A 134 -15.10 -5.34 14.74
C GLY A 134 -13.96 -4.58 14.07
N HIS A 135 -13.39 -3.54 14.70
CA HIS A 135 -12.33 -2.73 14.14
C HIS A 135 -10.94 -3.26 14.54
N TYR A 136 -10.01 -3.28 13.59
CA TYR A 136 -8.64 -3.68 13.87
C TYR A 136 -7.87 -2.57 14.58
N ARG A 137 -7.35 -2.88 15.78
CA ARG A 137 -6.46 -2.01 16.54
C ARG A 137 -5.07 -2.61 16.67
N VAL A 138 -4.07 -1.74 16.73
CA VAL A 138 -2.69 -2.13 17.07
C VAL A 138 -2.69 -2.58 18.53
N SER A 139 -2.36 -3.83 18.78
CA SER A 139 -2.34 -4.43 20.12
C SER A 139 -0.99 -4.24 20.81
N CYS A 140 0.10 -4.70 20.19
CA CYS A 140 1.45 -4.56 20.73
C CYS A 140 2.47 -4.56 19.59
N VAL A 141 3.63 -3.96 19.84
CA VAL A 141 4.77 -4.04 18.92
C VAL A 141 5.55 -5.31 19.23
N VAL A 142 5.73 -6.15 18.22
CA VAL A 142 6.46 -7.41 18.30
C VAL A 142 7.94 -7.19 18.08
N GLN A 143 8.29 -6.29 17.15
CA GLN A 143 9.68 -6.04 16.77
C GLN A 143 9.89 -4.60 16.34
N TRP A 144 11.03 -4.05 16.75
CA TRP A 144 11.54 -2.73 16.37
C TRP A 144 12.82 -2.91 15.55
N SER A 145 13.06 -2.02 14.57
CA SER A 145 14.35 -1.94 13.89
C SER A 145 14.57 -0.61 13.19
N ASP A 146 15.85 -0.24 12.99
CA ASP A 146 16.25 0.84 12.10
C ASP A 146 16.43 0.42 10.63
N ASN A 147 16.53 -0.89 10.37
CA ASN A 147 16.86 -1.44 9.06
C ASN A 147 15.81 -2.45 8.59
N LEU A 148 15.47 -2.38 7.30
CA LEU A 148 14.57 -3.35 6.66
C LEU A 148 15.14 -4.76 6.60
N LYS A 149 16.47 -4.91 6.64
CA LYS A 149 17.11 -6.24 6.65
C LYS A 149 16.89 -6.95 7.99
N ASP A 150 17.07 -6.22 9.09
CA ASP A 150 17.03 -6.81 10.42
C ASP A 150 15.59 -7.13 10.87
N ILE A 151 14.60 -6.35 10.40
CA ILE A 151 13.18 -6.61 10.68
C ILE A 151 12.55 -7.65 9.73
N ALA A 152 13.26 -7.99 8.64
CA ALA A 152 12.88 -9.00 7.65
C ALA A 152 11.37 -9.11 7.35
N PRO A 153 10.71 -8.04 6.84
CA PRO A 153 9.25 -8.02 6.70
C PRO A 153 8.72 -9.09 5.72
N GLN A 154 9.56 -9.55 4.80
CA GLN A 154 9.26 -10.64 3.88
C GLN A 154 9.01 -11.98 4.58
N ASP A 155 9.66 -12.23 5.72
CA ASP A 155 9.51 -13.47 6.49
C ASP A 155 8.12 -13.52 7.17
N TRP A 156 7.50 -12.35 7.32
CA TRP A 156 6.12 -12.17 7.79
C TRP A 156 5.10 -12.12 6.66
N GLY A 157 5.53 -12.29 5.40
CA GLY A 157 4.66 -12.26 4.22
C GLY A 157 4.19 -10.87 3.82
N PHE A 158 4.80 -9.80 4.33
CA PHE A 158 4.46 -8.43 3.92
C PHE A 158 4.94 -8.12 2.49
N ASP A 159 4.21 -7.23 1.82
CA ASP A 159 4.55 -6.80 0.47
C ASP A 159 5.80 -5.92 0.45
N MET A 160 6.93 -6.52 0.08
CA MET A 160 8.21 -5.83 -0.03
C MET A 160 8.23 -4.76 -1.11
N LYS A 161 7.43 -4.88 -2.19
CA LYS A 161 7.38 -3.85 -3.23
C LYS A 161 6.69 -2.60 -2.67
N LYS A 162 5.58 -2.78 -1.96
CA LYS A 162 4.85 -1.73 -1.25
C LYS A 162 5.72 -1.05 -0.20
N ILE A 163 6.38 -1.83 0.66
CA ILE A 163 7.29 -1.30 1.70
C ILE A 163 8.43 -0.48 1.08
N LYS A 164 9.10 -1.02 0.05
CA LYS A 164 10.21 -0.30 -0.61
C LYS A 164 9.75 0.97 -1.29
N ALA A 165 8.54 0.98 -1.88
CA ALA A 165 8.01 2.17 -2.55
C ALA A 165 7.84 3.36 -1.59
N VAL A 166 7.47 3.11 -0.33
CA VAL A 166 7.29 4.17 0.68
C VAL A 166 8.58 4.51 1.41
N THR A 167 9.42 3.51 1.69
CA THR A 167 10.58 3.67 2.59
C THR A 167 11.86 4.08 1.87
N GLN A 168 12.00 3.78 0.58
CA GLN A 168 13.19 4.10 -0.19
C GLN A 168 13.00 5.41 -0.96
N LYS A 169 13.96 6.35 -0.80
CA LYS A 169 14.01 7.54 -1.66
C LYS A 169 14.22 7.10 -3.11
N PRO A 170 13.57 7.74 -4.09
CA PRO A 170 13.77 7.39 -5.49
C PRO A 170 15.25 7.51 -5.83
N LYS A 171 15.83 6.46 -6.44
CA LYS A 171 17.09 6.63 -7.17
C LYS A 171 16.82 7.75 -8.18
N LYS A 172 17.55 8.86 -8.11
CA LYS A 172 17.57 9.87 -9.18
C LYS A 172 17.82 9.08 -10.47
N ARG A 173 16.85 9.03 -11.38
CA ARG A 173 17.11 8.57 -12.75
C ARG A 173 18.09 9.59 -13.31
N THR A 174 19.37 9.25 -13.35
CA THR A 174 20.30 9.85 -14.28
C THR A 174 19.71 9.57 -15.66
N GLY A 175 19.07 10.58 -16.23
CA GLY A 175 18.62 10.52 -17.63
C GLY A 175 19.82 10.22 -18.53
N PRO A 176 19.60 9.66 -19.72
CA PRO A 176 20.69 9.46 -20.67
C PRO A 176 21.34 10.82 -20.94
N ARG A 177 22.66 10.91 -20.75
CA ARG A 177 23.45 12.01 -21.30
C ARG A 177 23.20 11.99 -22.81
N ARG A 178 22.51 13.01 -23.31
CA ARG A 178 22.51 13.34 -24.73
C ARG A 178 23.91 13.76 -25.14
#